data_AF-A0A4Z1NNR3-F1
#
_entry.id   AF-A0A4Z1NNR3-F1
#
_cell.length_a   1.000
_cell.length_b   1.000
_cell.length_c   1.000
_cell.angle_alpha   90.00
_cell.angle_beta   90.00
_cell.angle_gamma   90.00
#
_symmetry.space_group_name_H-M   'P 1'
#
loop_
_entity.id
_entity.type
_entity.pdbx_description
1 polymer ?
#
loop_
_entity_poly.entity_id
_entity_poly.type
_entity_poly.pdbx_seq_one_letter_code
_entity_poly.pdbx_strand_id
1 'polypeptide(L)'
;MDLPAQSASRMMMINNAPNKFKNWNYNSWGADQLSNSRIYGPILAKRSIGTWSGIKKFYIEVWPIKAASGSGIEYIVEASFKVTDRSTASSKHDELVSFLQEKGWFVAQDSLKTALIMQRY
;
A
#
# COMPACT_ATOMS: atom_id res chain seq x y z
N MET A 1 -14.85 -2.22 0.02
CA MET A 1 -14.90 -1.20 1.10
C MET A 1 -14.42 0.07 0.45
N ASP A 2 -15.30 1.03 0.21
CA ASP A 2 -14.95 2.24 -0.51
C ASP A 2 -14.34 3.26 0.46
N LEU A 3 -13.22 3.86 0.06
CA LEU A 3 -12.60 4.94 0.81
C LEU A 3 -13.32 6.26 0.52
N PRO A 4 -13.40 7.19 1.49
CA PRO A 4 -13.97 8.50 1.26
C PRO A 4 -13.23 9.25 0.14
N ALA A 5 -13.96 10.04 -0.64
CA ALA A 5 -13.37 10.93 -1.63
C ALA A 5 -12.40 11.93 -0.97
N GLN A 6 -11.43 12.45 -1.72
CA GLN A 6 -10.40 13.38 -1.19
C GLN A 6 -10.98 14.55 -0.39
N SER A 7 -12.05 15.18 -0.89
CA SER A 7 -12.73 16.28 -0.19
C SER A 7 -13.31 15.83 1.15
N ALA A 8 -13.94 14.65 1.20
CA ALA A 8 -14.48 14.05 2.41
C ALA A 8 -13.37 13.68 3.41
N SER A 9 -12.26 13.10 2.95
CA SER A 9 -11.09 12.82 3.80
C SER A 9 -10.51 14.10 4.42
N ARG A 10 -10.40 15.18 3.64
CA ARG A 10 -9.93 16.49 4.14
C ARG A 10 -10.89 17.08 5.17
N MET A 11 -12.20 17.07 4.89
CA MET A 11 -13.22 17.54 5.83
C MET A 11 -13.19 16.75 7.14
N MET A 12 -13.04 15.42 7.08
CA MET A 12 -12.92 14.58 8.27
C MET A 12 -11.71 14.99 9.13
N MET A 13 -10.55 15.24 8.51
CA MET A 13 -9.37 15.73 9.23
C MET A 13 -9.59 17.11 9.86
N ILE A 14 -10.16 18.06 9.13
CA ILE A 14 -10.41 19.43 9.61
C ILE A 14 -11.43 19.44 10.77
N ASN A 15 -12.51 18.67 10.65
CA ASN A 15 -13.59 18.62 11.64
C ASN A 15 -13.12 18.01 12.96
N ASN A 16 -12.27 16.99 12.89
CA ASN A 16 -11.74 16.31 14.08
C ASN A 16 -10.40 16.86 14.55
N ALA A 17 -9.92 17.96 13.95
CA ALA A 17 -8.62 18.50 14.28
C ALA A 17 -8.62 19.13 15.69
N PRO A 18 -7.59 18.89 16.51
CA PRO A 18 -7.46 19.53 17.81
C PRO A 18 -7.32 21.05 17.64
N ASN A 19 -7.73 21.83 18.66
CA ASN A 19 -7.65 23.30 18.59
C ASN A 19 -6.24 23.82 18.26
N LYS A 20 -5.20 23.11 18.72
CA LYS A 20 -3.80 23.38 18.35
C LYS A 20 -3.61 23.28 16.83
N PHE A 21 -4.15 22.26 16.16
CA PHE A 21 -4.04 22.14 14.71
C PHE A 21 -4.73 23.30 13.96
N LYS A 22 -5.81 23.84 14.51
CA LYS A 22 -6.53 24.96 13.89
C LYS A 22 -5.74 26.27 13.98
N ASN A 23 -5.27 26.62 15.18
CA ASN A 23 -4.65 27.93 15.46
C ASN A 23 -3.35 27.80 16.27
N TRP A 24 -2.34 27.10 15.74
CA TRP A 24 -1.04 26.96 16.44
C TRP A 24 -0.13 28.16 16.22
N ASN A 25 0.46 28.27 15.01
CA ASN A 25 1.40 29.33 14.67
C ASN A 25 0.66 30.59 14.16
N TYR A 26 -0.46 30.36 13.46
CA TYR A 26 -1.36 31.40 12.97
C TYR A 26 -2.76 30.77 12.74
N ASN A 27 -3.77 31.60 12.48
CA ASN A 27 -5.14 31.13 12.24
C ASN A 27 -5.21 30.22 11.02
N SER A 28 -5.88 29.08 11.13
CA SER A 28 -5.98 28.06 10.06
C SER A 28 -4.67 27.35 9.70
N TRP A 29 -3.63 27.42 10.55
CA TRP A 29 -2.31 26.82 10.30
C TRP A 29 -2.39 25.40 9.73
N GLY A 30 -3.11 24.48 10.39
CA GLY A 30 -3.18 23.09 9.96
C GLY A 30 -4.00 22.86 8.69
N ALA A 31 -5.03 23.69 8.44
CA ALA A 31 -5.77 23.63 7.19
C ALA A 31 -4.88 24.04 6.01
N ASP A 32 -4.05 25.07 6.18
CA ASP A 32 -3.08 25.50 5.18
C ASP A 32 -1.99 24.46 4.95
N GLN A 33 -1.47 23.84 6.02
CA GLN A 33 -0.51 22.74 5.89
C GLN A 33 -1.10 21.59 5.06
N LEU A 34 -2.35 21.18 5.31
CA LEU A 34 -3.03 20.14 4.53
C LEU A 34 -3.26 20.56 3.08
N SER A 35 -3.59 21.84 2.84
CA SER A 35 -3.79 22.36 1.49
C SER A 35 -2.52 22.29 0.66
N ASN A 36 -1.38 22.63 1.27
CA ASN A 36 -0.05 22.64 0.64
C ASN A 36 0.64 21.27 0.60
N SER A 37 0.06 20.24 1.22
CA SER A 37 0.66 18.91 1.29
C SER A 37 0.52 18.15 -0.02
N ARG A 38 1.55 17.38 -0.39
CA ARG A 38 1.50 16.42 -1.48
C ARG A 38 0.62 15.23 -1.10
N ILE A 39 -0.22 14.78 -2.05
CA ILE A 39 -1.14 13.66 -1.83
C ILE A 39 -0.51 12.38 -2.35
N TYR A 40 -0.22 11.46 -1.45
CA TYR A 40 0.29 10.13 -1.77
C TYR A 40 -0.87 9.12 -1.78
N GLY A 41 -1.43 8.82 -2.96
CA GLY A 41 -2.59 7.92 -3.12
C GLY A 41 -3.95 8.65 -3.27
N PRO A 42 -5.10 8.02 -2.92
CA PRO A 42 -5.24 6.67 -2.38
C PRO A 42 -4.88 5.59 -3.41
N ILE A 43 -4.44 4.42 -2.94
CA ILE A 43 -4.22 3.25 -3.78
C ILE A 43 -5.17 2.15 -3.34
N LEU A 44 -6.04 1.75 -4.27
CA LEU A 44 -7.03 0.71 -4.04
C LEU A 44 -6.43 -0.63 -4.45
N ALA A 45 -5.83 -1.32 -3.48
CA ALA A 45 -5.36 -2.68 -3.68
C ALA A 45 -6.54 -3.67 -3.72
N LYS A 46 -6.44 -4.70 -4.56
CA LYS A 46 -7.35 -5.85 -4.51
C LYS A 46 -6.67 -6.99 -3.78
N ARG A 47 -7.32 -7.51 -2.74
CA ARG A 47 -6.85 -8.70 -2.00
C ARG A 47 -7.69 -9.91 -2.35
N SER A 48 -7.03 -11.00 -2.69
CA SER A 48 -7.61 -12.34 -2.85
C SER A 48 -7.09 -13.24 -1.73
N ILE A 49 -7.94 -14.17 -1.29
CA ILE A 49 -7.60 -15.16 -0.25
C ILE A 49 -7.76 -16.54 -0.87
N GLY A 50 -6.76 -17.39 -0.67
CA GLY A 50 -6.77 -18.75 -1.20
C GLY A 50 -5.97 -19.73 -0.36
N THR A 51 -5.80 -20.92 -0.92
CA THR A 51 -4.97 -21.99 -0.35
C THR A 51 -3.80 -22.25 -1.28
N TRP A 52 -2.59 -22.36 -0.74
CA TRP A 52 -1.39 -22.71 -1.49
C TRP A 52 -0.47 -23.60 -0.65
N SER A 53 0.04 -24.68 -1.24
CA SER A 53 0.93 -25.65 -0.58
C SER A 53 0.47 -26.06 0.84
N GLY A 54 -0.83 -26.34 0.98
CA GLY A 54 -1.47 -26.73 2.24
C GLY A 54 -1.81 -25.56 3.20
N ILE A 55 -1.36 -24.33 2.94
CA ILE A 55 -1.67 -23.15 3.76
C ILE A 55 -2.97 -22.51 3.31
N LYS A 56 -4.02 -22.59 4.16
CA LYS A 56 -5.39 -22.10 3.85
C LYS A 56 -5.55 -20.57 3.85
N LYS A 57 -4.58 -19.84 4.40
CA LYS A 57 -4.59 -18.37 4.48
C LYS A 57 -3.41 -17.80 3.71
N PHE A 58 -3.44 -18.04 2.40
CA PHE A 58 -2.55 -17.42 1.44
C PHE A 58 -3.23 -16.18 0.86
N TYR A 59 -2.55 -15.06 0.88
CA TYR A 59 -3.06 -13.79 0.40
C TYR A 59 -2.28 -13.35 -0.84
N ILE A 60 -3.01 -12.84 -1.82
CA ILE A 60 -2.45 -12.11 -2.95
C ILE A 60 -3.03 -10.70 -2.92
N GLU A 61 -2.18 -9.69 -2.97
CA GLU A 61 -2.59 -8.30 -3.11
C GLU A 61 -2.04 -7.71 -4.39
N VAL A 62 -2.90 -7.07 -5.17
CA VAL A 62 -2.54 -6.40 -6.42
C VAL A 62 -2.72 -4.90 -6.23
N TRP A 63 -1.62 -4.17 -6.35
CA TRP A 63 -1.52 -2.73 -6.13
C TRP A 63 -1.28 -2.02 -7.47
N PRO A 64 -2.28 -1.32 -8.03
CA PRO A 64 -2.07 -0.45 -9.18
C PRO A 64 -1.37 0.84 -8.74
N ILE A 65 -0.09 0.99 -9.05
CA ILE A 65 0.70 2.19 -8.73
C ILE A 65 1.00 2.92 -10.04
N LYS A 66 1.00 4.25 -10.07
CA LYS A 66 1.50 5.02 -11.23
C LYS A 66 2.85 4.46 -11.70
N ALA A 67 3.06 4.35 -13.01
CA ALA A 67 4.37 3.96 -13.53
C ALA A 67 5.43 5.05 -13.28
N ALA A 68 6.71 4.67 -13.25
CA ALA A 68 7.82 5.62 -13.03
C ALA A 68 7.90 6.71 -14.10
N SER A 69 7.40 6.45 -15.32
CA SER A 69 7.28 7.44 -16.41
C SER A 69 6.25 8.54 -16.13
N GLY A 70 5.43 8.40 -15.10
CA GLY A 70 4.30 9.28 -14.81
C GLY A 70 3.05 9.01 -15.66
N SER A 71 3.12 8.11 -16.64
CA SER A 71 2.00 7.70 -17.49
C SER A 71 1.74 6.19 -17.39
N GLY A 72 0.49 5.81 -17.18
CA GLY A 72 0.09 4.41 -17.01
C GLY A 72 0.24 3.88 -15.59
N ILE A 73 0.03 2.57 -15.44
CA ILE A 73 -0.02 1.85 -14.18
C ILE A 73 0.97 0.68 -14.21
N GLU A 74 1.74 0.55 -13.14
CA GLU A 74 2.56 -0.61 -12.82
C GLU A 74 1.89 -1.37 -11.67
N TYR A 75 1.74 -2.68 -11.85
CA TYR A 75 1.11 -3.54 -10.85
C TYR A 75 2.17 -4.15 -9.95
N ILE A 76 2.12 -3.79 -8.66
CA ILE A 76 2.93 -4.45 -7.63
C ILE A 76 2.09 -5.54 -6.98
N VAL A 77 2.61 -6.76 -6.97
CA VAL A 77 1.93 -7.92 -6.38
C VAL A 77 2.65 -8.31 -5.09
N GLU A 78 1.91 -8.40 -3.99
CA GLU A 78 2.37 -9.04 -2.77
C GLU A 78 1.72 -10.42 -2.64
N ALA A 79 2.51 -11.41 -2.30
CA ALA A 79 2.05 -12.73 -1.88
C ALA A 79 2.49 -12.96 -0.44
N SER A 80 1.56 -13.33 0.45
CA SER A 80 1.87 -13.52 1.86
C SER A 80 1.13 -14.69 2.50
N PHE A 81 1.79 -15.34 3.45
CA PHE A 81 1.25 -16.44 4.23
C PHE A 81 0.87 -15.98 5.63
N LYS A 82 -0.29 -16.39 6.14
CA LYS A 82 -0.63 -16.25 7.55
C LYS A 82 -0.34 -17.53 8.32
N VAL A 83 0.90 -17.64 8.75
CA VAL A 83 1.43 -18.70 9.61
C VAL A 83 2.02 -18.09 10.88
N THR A 84 2.15 -18.89 11.93
CA THR A 84 2.61 -18.41 13.26
C THR A 84 4.06 -18.78 13.56
N ASP A 85 4.68 -19.66 12.78
CA ASP A 85 6.05 -20.10 12.98
C ASP A 85 7.00 -19.65 11.86
N ARG A 86 8.20 -19.22 12.26
CA ARG A 86 9.22 -18.68 11.35
C ARG A 86 9.75 -19.71 10.38
N SER A 87 9.91 -20.96 10.80
CA SER A 87 10.40 -22.07 9.98
C SER A 87 9.50 -22.32 8.77
N THR A 88 8.18 -22.44 8.99
CA THR A 88 7.21 -22.63 7.92
C THR A 88 7.13 -21.38 7.05
N ALA A 89 7.16 -20.19 7.64
CA ALA A 89 7.17 -18.95 6.86
C ALA A 89 8.36 -18.90 5.89
N SER A 90 9.58 -19.21 6.37
CA SER A 90 10.79 -19.24 5.54
C SER A 90 10.71 -20.31 4.46
N SER A 91 10.33 -21.54 4.83
CA SER A 91 10.23 -22.65 3.88
C SER A 91 9.20 -22.38 2.77
N LYS A 92 8.03 -21.83 3.11
CA LYS A 92 6.98 -21.50 2.14
C LYS A 92 7.31 -20.28 1.30
N HIS A 93 8.05 -19.33 1.85
CA HIS A 93 8.62 -18.22 1.09
C HIS A 93 9.55 -18.76 -0.01
N ASP A 94 10.53 -19.60 0.35
CA ASP A 94 11.53 -20.11 -0.60
C ASP A 94 10.90 -21.01 -1.66
N GLU A 95 9.92 -21.84 -1.26
CA GLU A 95 9.12 -22.65 -2.18
C GLU A 95 8.35 -21.77 -3.20
N LEU A 96 7.74 -20.67 -2.74
CA LEU A 96 6.99 -19.77 -3.62
C LEU A 96 7.92 -19.01 -4.56
N VAL A 97 9.05 -18.51 -4.08
CA VAL A 97 10.05 -17.83 -4.92
C VAL A 97 10.55 -18.77 -6.01
N SER A 98 10.90 -20.01 -5.66
CA SER A 98 11.34 -21.03 -6.63
C SER A 98 10.28 -21.28 -7.71
N PHE A 99 9.03 -21.48 -7.29
CA PHE A 99 7.91 -21.64 -8.22
C PHE A 99 7.74 -20.45 -9.17
N LEU A 100 7.80 -19.22 -8.65
CA LEU A 100 7.63 -18.01 -9.48
C LEU A 100 8.81 -17.80 -10.43
N GLN A 101 10.04 -18.15 -10.02
CA GLN A 101 11.22 -18.10 -10.86
C GLN A 101 11.14 -19.12 -12.00
N GLU A 102 10.74 -20.36 -11.72
CA GLU A 102 10.54 -21.40 -12.73
C GLU A 102 9.51 -20.99 -13.79
N LYS A 103 8.50 -20.19 -13.41
CA LYS A 103 7.50 -19.64 -14.33
C LYS A 103 7.95 -18.38 -15.07
N GLY A 104 9.09 -17.80 -14.72
CA GLY A 104 9.53 -16.50 -15.23
C GLY A 104 8.67 -15.32 -14.77
N TRP A 105 7.94 -15.47 -13.65
CA TRP A 105 7.06 -14.44 -13.08
C TRP A 105 7.72 -13.63 -11.97
N PHE A 106 8.85 -14.11 -11.45
CA PHE A 106 9.56 -13.45 -10.35
C PHE A 106 10.54 -12.40 -10.87
N VAL A 107 10.36 -11.16 -10.41
CA VAL A 107 11.35 -10.08 -10.60
C VAL A 107 12.17 -9.97 -9.33
N ALA A 108 13.45 -10.35 -9.38
CA ALA A 108 14.36 -10.33 -8.25
C ALA A 108 14.85 -8.90 -7.93
N GLN A 109 13.94 -8.09 -7.39
CA GLN A 109 14.19 -6.69 -7.02
C GLN A 109 13.52 -6.37 -5.69
N ASP A 110 14.23 -5.64 -4.82
CA ASP A 110 13.62 -5.05 -3.64
C ASP A 110 12.68 -3.88 -4.00
N SER A 111 11.50 -3.92 -3.40
CA SER A 111 10.44 -2.96 -3.66
C SER A 111 9.73 -2.59 -2.36
N LEU A 112 10.09 -1.44 -1.80
CA LEU A 112 9.39 -0.86 -0.65
C LEU A 112 8.16 -0.11 -1.16
N LYS A 113 6.98 -0.73 -1.05
CA LYS A 113 5.69 -0.16 -1.51
C LYS A 113 5.50 1.29 -1.05
N THR A 114 5.73 1.60 0.22
CA THR A 114 5.59 2.97 0.75
C THR A 114 6.50 3.96 0.04
N ALA A 115 7.78 3.60 -0.14
CA ALA A 115 8.75 4.46 -0.83
C ALA A 115 8.37 4.67 -2.30
N LEU A 116 7.93 3.62 -3.00
CA LEU A 116 7.44 3.72 -4.37
C LEU A 116 6.24 4.65 -4.49
N ILE A 117 5.27 4.54 -3.58
CA ILE A 117 4.09 5.40 -3.57
C ILE A 117 4.50 6.86 -3.36
N MET A 118 5.40 7.11 -2.40
CA MET A 118 5.91 8.46 -2.12
C MET A 118 6.72 9.05 -3.28
N GLN A 119 7.39 8.22 -4.07
CA GLN A 119 8.13 8.69 -5.24
C GLN A 119 7.19 9.07 -6.38
N ARG A 120 6.12 8.28 -6.62
CA ARG A 120 5.33 8.32 -7.85
C ARG A 120 4.04 9.16 -7.80
N TYR A 121 3.59 9.54 -6.62
CA TYR A 121 2.41 10.40 -6.40
C TYR A 121 2.86 11.69 -5.77
#